data_AF-A0AAP2ZE54-F1
#
_entry.id   AF-A0AAP2ZE54-F1
#
_cell.length_a   1.000
_cell.length_b   1.000
_cell.length_c   1.000
_cell.angle_alpha   90.00
_cell.angle_beta   90.00
_cell.angle_gamma   90.00
#
_symmetry.space_group_name_H-M   'P 1'
#
loop_
_entity.id
_entity.type
_entity.pdbx_description
1 polymer ?
#
loop_
_entity_poly.entity_id
_entity_poly.type
_entity_poly.pdbx_seq_one_letter_code
_entity_poly.pdbx_strand_id
1 'polypeptide(L)'
;MGDERDRLATRRRTLLSAAGSLTGTALMGTTTVTGSESREGRRRCPDATIRPSMNHCEGASIDGCADDDPETIELRARAKETLDERYATVGDLIDGGFRPYFDLKRRGSSNGWSHWLSPEYIGDDILLDPDRPESVLVDNETWRPIGIMFIATENGEPVDPPPPVYRRGRSENAEDRRCSPWHYHRGFPGRFAWKYYRQVYESDGRDGDISLPCRTPCMMHVWTVPHPAGVYAHDAPPPEKRGDLSATEPGFETEVDPSEATLGWGTLPDDVIPDWTPEDLAGW
;
A
#
# COMPACT_ATOMS: atom_id res chain seq x y z
N MET A 1 28.12 -22.33 65.22
CA MET A 1 28.87 -21.11 64.89
C MET A 1 30.15 -21.55 64.21
N GLY A 2 30.20 -21.43 62.89
CA GLY A 2 31.27 -21.92 62.02
C GLY A 2 31.69 -20.81 61.07
N ASP A 3 33.00 -20.77 60.86
CA ASP A 3 33.85 -19.72 60.31
C ASP A 3 33.75 -19.58 58.77
N GLU A 4 34.24 -18.44 58.29
CA GLU A 4 34.29 -17.93 56.91
C GLU A 4 35.09 -18.80 55.91
N ARG A 5 34.97 -18.38 54.62
CA ARG A 5 35.81 -18.62 53.41
C ARG A 5 35.12 -19.52 52.39
N ASP A 6 34.94 -19.19 51.12
CA ASP A 6 35.54 -18.22 50.19
C ASP A 6 34.74 -18.48 48.88
N ARG A 7 34.27 -17.52 48.06
CA ARG A 7 35.06 -16.84 47.03
C ARG A 7 34.16 -15.97 46.15
N LEU A 8 34.60 -14.71 45.98
CA LEU A 8 34.84 -13.99 44.72
C LEU A 8 33.63 -13.73 43.78
N ALA A 9 33.41 -12.55 43.21
CA ALA A 9 34.08 -11.26 43.29
C ALA A 9 33.20 -10.21 42.58
N THR A 10 33.14 -9.03 43.18
CA THR A 10 32.63 -7.77 42.63
C THR A 10 33.37 -7.34 41.35
N ARG A 11 32.69 -6.69 40.40
CA ARG A 11 33.18 -5.39 39.84
C ARG A 11 32.15 -4.64 39.00
N ARG A 12 32.07 -3.33 39.29
CA ARG A 12 31.31 -2.26 38.64
C ARG A 12 32.07 -1.66 37.43
N ARG A 13 31.30 -0.85 36.68
CA ARG A 13 31.66 0.23 35.72
C ARG A 13 31.92 -0.29 34.29
N THR A 14 31.54 0.39 33.22
CA THR A 14 31.55 1.84 32.98
C THR A 14 30.66 2.18 31.77
N LEU A 15 29.88 3.25 31.84
CA LEU A 15 29.28 3.93 30.68
C LEU A 15 30.38 4.73 29.97
N LEU A 16 30.55 4.52 28.66
CA LEU A 16 31.39 5.34 27.81
C LEU A 16 30.51 6.14 26.85
N SER A 17 30.40 7.43 27.13
CA SER A 17 30.14 8.47 26.14
C SER A 17 31.43 8.74 25.36
N ALA A 18 31.38 8.72 24.04
CA ALA A 18 32.45 9.25 23.21
C ALA A 18 31.85 9.98 22.00
N ALA A 19 32.02 11.31 22.01
CA ALA A 19 32.09 12.13 20.80
C ALA A 19 33.56 12.18 20.35
N GLY A 20 33.81 12.05 19.05
CA GLY A 20 35.15 12.22 18.48
C GLY A 20 35.31 11.57 17.12
N SER A 21 35.26 12.37 16.07
CA SER A 21 35.76 12.01 14.75
C SER A 21 37.26 11.69 14.82
N LEU A 22 37.69 10.58 14.21
CA LEU A 22 38.92 10.46 13.43
C LEU A 22 38.94 9.11 12.71
N THR A 23 39.30 9.20 11.43
CA THR A 23 39.68 8.13 10.49
C THR A 23 40.47 6.98 11.11
N GLY A 24 40.01 5.75 10.86
CA GLY A 24 40.72 4.52 11.18
C GLY A 24 40.06 3.32 10.51
N THR A 25 40.62 2.88 9.39
CA THR A 25 40.31 1.64 8.69
C THR A 25 40.59 0.42 9.56
N ALA A 26 39.63 -0.49 9.72
CA ALA A 26 39.88 -1.93 9.82
C ALA A 26 38.58 -2.77 9.71
N LEU A 27 38.65 -3.74 8.79
CA LEU A 27 38.05 -5.07 8.85
C LEU A 27 36.52 -5.16 8.72
N MET A 28 36.06 -5.01 7.47
CA MET A 28 34.88 -5.74 7.00
C MET A 28 35.14 -7.24 7.14
N GLY A 29 34.40 -7.90 8.04
CA GLY A 29 34.13 -9.32 7.94
C GLY A 29 33.28 -9.55 6.69
N THR A 30 33.93 -9.83 5.57
CA THR A 30 33.27 -10.30 4.35
C THR A 30 32.74 -11.70 4.62
N THR A 31 31.44 -11.83 4.91
CA THR A 31 30.73 -13.04 4.52
C THR A 31 30.72 -13.05 3.00
N THR A 32 31.67 -13.78 2.42
CA THR A 32 31.68 -14.12 1.00
C THR A 32 30.45 -14.99 0.72
N VAL A 33 29.34 -14.36 0.34
CA VAL A 33 28.37 -15.02 -0.53
C VAL A 33 29.05 -15.07 -1.90
N THR A 34 29.75 -16.16 -2.17
CA THR A 34 30.11 -16.54 -3.54
C THR A 34 28.84 -17.00 -4.27
N GLY A 35 27.95 -16.04 -4.51
CA GLY A 35 26.95 -16.12 -5.56
C GLY A 35 27.57 -15.48 -6.78
N SER A 36 27.98 -16.31 -7.73
CA SER A 36 28.19 -15.88 -9.12
C SER A 36 26.85 -15.36 -9.65
N GLU A 37 26.47 -14.13 -9.33
CA GLU A 37 25.39 -13.45 -10.02
C GLU A 37 25.91 -13.12 -11.41
N SER A 38 25.57 -13.99 -12.35
CA SER A 38 25.78 -13.77 -13.76
C SER A 38 25.18 -12.41 -14.15
N ARG A 39 25.86 -11.70 -15.06
CA ARG A 39 25.35 -10.50 -15.76
C ARG A 39 23.98 -10.69 -16.44
N GLU A 40 23.39 -11.89 -16.38
CA GLU A 40 22.07 -12.26 -16.87
C GLU A 40 20.94 -11.97 -15.88
N GLY A 41 21.18 -11.89 -14.57
CA GLY A 41 20.12 -11.58 -13.58
C GLY A 41 19.53 -10.17 -13.71
N ARG A 42 20.36 -9.20 -14.14
CA ARG A 42 19.94 -7.82 -14.47
C ARG A 42 19.08 -7.72 -15.74
N ARG A 43 18.92 -8.79 -16.51
CA ARG A 43 18.16 -8.78 -17.78
C ARG A 43 16.68 -9.14 -17.64
N ARG A 44 16.18 -9.54 -16.46
CA ARG A 44 14.80 -10.04 -16.34
C ARG A 44 13.74 -8.92 -16.20
N CYS A 45 14.12 -7.74 -15.68
CA CYS A 45 13.23 -6.59 -15.53
C CYS A 45 14.00 -5.27 -15.75
N PRO A 46 14.26 -4.85 -17.00
CA PRO A 46 15.09 -3.67 -17.28
C PRO A 46 14.49 -2.36 -16.72
N ASP A 47 13.17 -2.30 -16.57
CA ASP A 47 12.46 -1.12 -16.06
C ASP A 47 12.30 -1.08 -14.53
N ALA A 48 12.71 -2.14 -13.83
CA ALA A 48 12.65 -2.19 -12.39
C ALA A 48 13.63 -1.19 -11.75
N THR A 49 13.19 -0.51 -10.70
CA THR A 49 14.01 0.45 -9.95
C THR A 49 14.07 0.10 -8.46
N ILE A 50 15.11 0.57 -7.78
CA ILE A 50 15.27 0.36 -6.32
C ILE A 50 14.42 1.36 -5.54
N ARG A 51 14.38 2.62 -6.00
CA ARG A 51 13.61 3.70 -5.36
C ARG A 51 12.14 3.63 -5.79
N PRO A 52 11.20 4.27 -5.04
CA PRO A 52 9.84 4.47 -5.52
C PRO A 52 9.85 5.07 -6.93
N SER A 53 9.08 4.46 -7.83
CA SER A 53 8.94 4.89 -9.22
C SER A 53 7.68 4.26 -9.78
N MET A 54 6.97 5.05 -10.58
CA MET A 54 5.80 4.64 -11.34
C MET A 54 5.98 4.97 -12.81
N ASN A 55 5.13 4.37 -13.64
CA ASN A 55 4.96 4.76 -15.04
C ASN A 55 3.52 4.50 -15.47
N HIS A 56 3.10 5.13 -16.56
CA HIS A 56 1.77 4.89 -17.14
C HIS A 56 1.68 3.48 -17.74
N CYS A 57 0.51 2.87 -17.62
CA CYS A 57 0.19 1.63 -18.31
C CYS A 57 0.10 1.82 -19.82
N GLU A 58 0.05 0.72 -20.57
CA GLU A 58 -0.04 0.83 -22.02
C GLU A 58 -1.31 1.59 -22.44
N GLY A 59 -1.14 2.62 -23.27
CA GLY A 59 -2.21 3.51 -23.67
C GLY A 59 -2.79 4.39 -22.56
N ALA A 60 -2.26 4.37 -21.33
CA ALA A 60 -2.74 5.26 -20.29
C ALA A 60 -2.27 6.71 -20.53
N SER A 61 -3.16 7.67 -20.26
CA SER A 61 -2.88 9.11 -20.27
C SER A 61 -3.88 9.82 -19.37
N ILE A 62 -3.38 10.84 -18.67
CA ILE A 62 -4.18 11.76 -17.85
C ILE A 62 -4.60 13.02 -18.62
N ASP A 63 -4.07 13.25 -19.82
CA ASP A 63 -4.27 14.51 -20.56
C ASP A 63 -5.74 14.75 -20.91
N GLY A 64 -6.49 13.67 -21.12
CA GLY A 64 -7.93 13.71 -21.38
C GLY A 64 -8.80 13.64 -20.13
N CYS A 65 -8.23 13.51 -18.93
CA CYS A 65 -8.95 13.43 -17.66
C CYS A 65 -9.34 14.80 -17.14
N ALA A 66 -10.62 14.96 -16.78
CA ALA A 66 -11.15 16.18 -16.22
C ALA A 66 -12.06 15.84 -15.04
N ASP A 67 -11.84 16.51 -13.91
CA ASP A 67 -12.62 16.28 -12.68
C ASP A 67 -14.12 16.61 -12.84
N ASP A 68 -14.45 17.45 -13.82
CA ASP A 68 -15.81 17.88 -14.15
C ASP A 68 -16.42 17.12 -15.35
N ASP A 69 -15.74 16.10 -15.90
CA ASP A 69 -16.38 15.22 -16.88
C ASP A 69 -17.49 14.39 -16.21
N PRO A 70 -18.69 14.27 -16.81
CA PRO A 70 -19.79 13.50 -16.26
C PRO A 70 -19.43 12.07 -15.80
N GLU A 71 -18.56 11.37 -16.53
CA GLU A 71 -18.16 9.99 -16.18
C GLU A 71 -17.26 9.99 -14.93
N THR A 72 -16.41 11.01 -14.75
CA THR A 72 -15.61 11.19 -13.53
C THR A 72 -16.48 11.57 -12.33
N ILE A 73 -17.46 12.46 -12.55
CA ILE A 73 -18.42 12.85 -11.50
C ILE A 73 -19.24 11.64 -11.05
N GLU A 74 -19.78 10.85 -11.98
CA GLU A 74 -20.56 9.66 -11.68
C GLU A 74 -19.71 8.61 -10.94
N LEU A 75 -18.52 8.31 -11.44
CA LEU A 75 -17.61 7.35 -10.80
C LEU A 75 -17.29 7.77 -9.36
N ARG A 76 -16.95 9.04 -9.15
CA ARG A 76 -16.64 9.57 -7.82
C ARG A 76 -17.86 9.58 -6.90
N ALA A 77 -19.05 9.92 -7.42
CA ALA A 77 -20.28 9.94 -6.65
C ALA A 77 -20.66 8.53 -6.17
N ARG A 78 -20.60 7.54 -7.07
CA ARG A 78 -20.85 6.13 -6.72
C ARG A 78 -19.81 5.59 -5.76
N ALA A 79 -18.53 5.89 -5.96
CA ALA A 79 -17.48 5.51 -5.01
C ALA A 79 -17.76 6.09 -3.63
N LYS A 80 -18.19 7.36 -3.55
CA LYS A 80 -18.55 8.00 -2.29
C LYS A 80 -19.77 7.33 -1.63
N GLU A 81 -20.81 7.05 -2.39
CA GLU A 81 -22.00 6.35 -1.91
C GLU A 81 -21.64 4.97 -1.35
N THR A 82 -20.86 4.18 -2.07
CA THR A 82 -20.37 2.87 -1.59
C THR A 82 -19.61 3.00 -0.27
N LEU A 83 -18.69 3.96 -0.16
CA LEU A 83 -17.94 4.17 1.07
C LEU A 83 -18.83 4.65 2.22
N ASP A 84 -19.80 5.52 1.97
CA ASP A 84 -20.69 6.04 3.01
C ASP A 84 -21.72 5.00 3.47
N GLU A 85 -22.17 4.10 2.59
CA GLU A 85 -23.28 3.17 2.86
C GLU A 85 -22.84 1.75 3.21
N ARG A 86 -21.75 1.26 2.61
CA ARG A 86 -21.31 -0.14 2.77
C ARG A 86 -20.01 -0.29 3.55
N TYR A 87 -19.13 0.70 3.46
CA TYR A 87 -17.77 0.61 3.99
C TYR A 87 -17.40 1.82 4.85
N ALA A 88 -18.34 2.35 5.64
CA ALA A 88 -18.19 3.63 6.34
C ALA A 88 -17.11 3.64 7.42
N THR A 89 -16.76 2.46 7.92
CA THR A 89 -15.85 2.24 9.04
C THR A 89 -14.79 1.20 8.69
N VAL A 90 -13.70 1.15 9.47
CA VAL A 90 -12.71 0.05 9.35
C VAL A 90 -13.34 -1.30 9.67
N GLY A 91 -14.29 -1.34 10.61
CA GLY A 91 -15.06 -2.55 10.90
C GLY A 91 -15.85 -3.05 9.70
N ASP A 92 -16.52 -2.16 8.97
CA ASP A 92 -17.25 -2.54 7.76
C ASP A 92 -16.32 -3.09 6.67
N LEU A 93 -15.09 -2.57 6.57
CA LEU A 93 -14.06 -3.13 5.68
C LEU A 93 -13.66 -4.54 6.09
N ILE A 94 -13.42 -4.76 7.39
CA ILE A 94 -13.08 -6.07 7.95
C ILE A 94 -14.20 -7.07 7.67
N ASP A 95 -15.45 -6.70 7.97
CA ASP A 95 -16.64 -7.53 7.75
C ASP A 95 -16.87 -7.80 6.25
N GLY A 96 -16.56 -6.82 5.40
CA GLY A 96 -16.56 -6.93 3.95
C GLY A 96 -15.40 -7.75 3.36
N GLY A 97 -14.53 -8.32 4.20
CA GLY A 97 -13.42 -9.18 3.77
C GLY A 97 -12.19 -8.43 3.27
N PHE A 98 -12.14 -7.11 3.40
CA PHE A 98 -10.95 -6.33 3.08
C PHE A 98 -9.84 -6.62 4.09
N ARG A 99 -8.61 -6.66 3.59
CA ARG A 99 -7.40 -6.92 4.36
C ARG A 99 -6.46 -5.71 4.35
N PRO A 100 -5.88 -5.33 5.49
CA PRO A 100 -4.90 -4.26 5.53
C PRO A 100 -3.68 -4.61 4.69
N TYR A 101 -3.21 -3.65 3.90
CA TYR A 101 -2.06 -3.87 3.03
C TYR A 101 -0.72 -3.58 3.72
N PHE A 102 0.38 -3.71 2.97
CA PHE A 102 1.75 -3.59 3.48
C PHE A 102 2.09 -2.21 4.06
N ASP A 103 1.30 -1.18 3.75
CA ASP A 103 1.53 0.21 4.13
C ASP A 103 0.75 0.61 5.38
N LEU A 104 0.04 -0.33 6.01
CA LEU A 104 -0.51 -0.12 7.35
C LEU A 104 0.65 0.09 8.34
N LYS A 105 0.82 1.35 8.74
CA LYS A 105 1.80 1.84 9.73
C LYS A 105 3.21 1.24 9.59
N ARG A 106 3.88 1.54 8.48
CA ARG A 106 5.36 1.58 8.49
C ARG A 106 5.81 2.88 9.17
N ARG A 107 6.58 2.78 10.26
CA ARG A 107 7.10 3.94 11.01
C ARG A 107 7.87 4.89 10.06
N GLY A 108 7.32 6.09 9.81
CA GLY A 108 7.92 7.09 8.92
C GLY A 108 7.61 6.94 7.43
N SER A 109 6.56 6.20 7.05
CA SER A 109 6.04 6.26 5.68
C SER A 109 4.53 6.11 5.57
N SER A 110 4.06 6.62 4.43
CA SER A 110 2.70 7.03 4.09
C SER A 110 2.28 8.27 4.86
N ASN A 111 1.64 9.19 4.15
CA ASN A 111 1.22 10.49 4.66
C ASN A 111 0.02 10.35 5.62
N GLY A 112 0.02 9.34 6.50
CA GLY A 112 -1.08 9.03 7.41
C GLY A 112 -2.25 8.29 6.75
N TRP A 113 -2.02 7.46 5.73
CA TRP A 113 -3.09 6.68 5.07
C TRP A 113 -2.59 5.27 4.69
N SER A 114 -3.51 4.35 4.43
CA SER A 114 -3.21 2.95 4.06
C SER A 114 -4.16 2.43 3.00
N HIS A 115 -3.73 1.38 2.29
CA HIS A 115 -4.61 0.61 1.41
C HIS A 115 -5.19 -0.58 2.15
N TRP A 116 -6.44 -0.86 1.87
CA TRP A 116 -7.14 -2.07 2.27
C TRP A 116 -7.56 -2.79 1.00
N LEU A 117 -7.14 -4.04 0.81
CA LEU A 117 -7.35 -4.81 -0.41
C LEU A 117 -8.47 -5.82 -0.22
N SER A 118 -9.33 -6.03 -1.21
CA SER A 118 -10.29 -7.12 -1.24
C SER A 118 -9.74 -8.27 -2.10
N PRO A 119 -9.28 -9.39 -1.52
CA PRO A 119 -8.85 -10.54 -2.31
C PRO A 119 -9.97 -11.11 -3.18
N GLU A 120 -11.23 -10.99 -2.72
CA GLU A 120 -12.40 -11.41 -3.50
C GLU A 120 -12.54 -10.59 -4.78
N TYR A 121 -12.47 -9.26 -4.69
CA TYR A 121 -12.69 -8.39 -5.85
C TYR A 121 -11.47 -8.36 -6.78
N ILE A 122 -10.24 -8.47 -6.24
CA ILE A 122 -9.04 -8.66 -7.07
C ILE A 122 -9.15 -9.97 -7.88
N GLY A 123 -9.74 -11.01 -7.29
CA GLY A 123 -9.89 -12.33 -7.87
C GLY A 123 -11.10 -12.52 -8.79
N ASP A 124 -11.97 -11.53 -8.94
CA ASP A 124 -13.18 -11.66 -9.76
C ASP A 124 -13.00 -11.16 -11.21
N ASP A 125 -14.07 -11.21 -12.00
CA ASP A 125 -14.08 -10.86 -13.42
C ASP A 125 -14.62 -9.44 -13.70
N ILE A 126 -14.76 -8.61 -12.67
CA ILE A 126 -15.30 -7.26 -12.77
C ILE A 126 -14.16 -6.25 -12.67
N LEU A 127 -14.19 -5.25 -13.57
CA LEU A 127 -13.24 -4.14 -13.57
C LEU A 127 -13.97 -2.82 -13.49
N LEU A 128 -13.38 -1.85 -12.79
CA LEU A 128 -13.84 -0.47 -12.75
C LEU A 128 -15.28 -0.32 -12.20
N ASP A 129 -15.64 -1.13 -11.19
CA ASP A 129 -16.93 -1.05 -10.50
C ASP A 129 -16.80 -0.38 -9.11
N PRO A 130 -17.27 0.86 -8.95
CA PRO A 130 -17.17 1.57 -7.66
C PRO A 130 -17.97 0.91 -6.53
N ASP A 131 -18.86 -0.03 -6.82
CA ASP A 131 -19.61 -0.80 -5.82
C ASP A 131 -18.80 -1.97 -5.23
N ARG A 132 -17.72 -2.39 -5.92
CA ARG A 132 -16.87 -3.53 -5.59
C ARG A 132 -15.39 -3.19 -5.84
N PRO A 133 -14.84 -2.15 -5.20
CA PRO A 133 -13.48 -1.71 -5.48
C PRO A 133 -12.44 -2.72 -4.97
N GLU A 134 -11.40 -3.02 -5.77
CA GLU A 134 -10.33 -3.93 -5.34
C GLU A 134 -9.55 -3.38 -4.14
N SER A 135 -9.58 -2.07 -3.92
CA SER A 135 -9.01 -1.44 -2.74
C SER A 135 -9.80 -0.23 -2.24
N VAL A 136 -9.85 -0.09 -0.92
CA VAL A 136 -10.30 1.11 -0.20
C VAL A 136 -9.08 1.82 0.41
N LEU A 137 -9.06 3.15 0.31
CA LEU A 137 -8.00 4.01 0.84
C LEU A 137 -8.48 4.60 2.17
N VAL A 138 -7.78 4.28 3.25
CA VAL A 138 -8.17 4.66 4.61
C VAL A 138 -7.22 5.69 5.16
N ASP A 139 -7.75 6.78 5.71
CA ASP A 139 -6.98 7.73 6.49
C ASP A 139 -6.68 7.14 7.87
N ASN A 140 -5.41 6.96 8.21
CA ASN A 140 -4.98 6.31 9.45
C ASN A 140 -5.16 7.22 10.67
N GLU A 141 -5.33 8.53 10.47
CA GLU A 141 -5.58 9.49 11.56
C GLU A 141 -7.05 9.46 11.97
N THR A 142 -7.96 9.51 11.00
CA THR A 142 -9.41 9.50 11.27
C THR A 142 -10.05 8.12 11.25
N TRP A 143 -9.32 7.09 10.78
CA TRP A 143 -9.79 5.71 10.59
C TRP A 143 -11.02 5.65 9.66
N ARG A 144 -11.09 6.57 8.70
CA ARG A 144 -12.18 6.64 7.72
C ARG A 144 -11.70 6.39 6.30
N PRO A 145 -12.53 5.75 5.46
CA PRO A 145 -12.29 5.71 4.03
C PRO A 145 -12.30 7.13 3.43
N ILE A 146 -11.35 7.40 2.56
CA ILE A 146 -11.17 8.70 1.87
C ILE A 146 -11.11 8.57 0.35
N GLY A 147 -11.14 7.34 -0.16
CA GLY A 147 -11.15 7.04 -1.58
C GLY A 147 -11.12 5.54 -1.84
N ILE A 148 -11.13 5.18 -3.12
CA ILE A 148 -10.96 3.81 -3.60
C ILE A 148 -9.79 3.75 -4.57
N MET A 149 -9.25 2.57 -4.77
CA MET A 149 -8.31 2.30 -5.85
C MET A 149 -8.75 1.05 -6.59
N PHE A 150 -8.79 1.15 -7.91
CA PHE A 150 -8.96 0.00 -8.76
C PHE A 150 -7.62 -0.67 -9.02
N ILE A 151 -7.62 -2.00 -9.09
CA ILE A 151 -6.49 -2.81 -9.52
C ILE A 151 -6.97 -3.57 -10.77
N ALA A 152 -6.30 -3.36 -11.90
CA ALA A 152 -6.72 -3.97 -13.16
C ALA A 152 -6.34 -5.45 -13.20
N THR A 153 -7.20 -6.29 -12.64
CA THR A 153 -7.12 -7.75 -12.65
C THR A 153 -8.43 -8.35 -13.15
N GLU A 154 -8.36 -9.49 -13.84
CA GLU A 154 -9.51 -10.29 -14.22
C GLU A 154 -9.20 -11.75 -13.84
N ASN A 155 -10.02 -12.35 -12.98
CA ASN A 155 -9.77 -13.66 -12.37
C ASN A 155 -8.40 -13.73 -11.66
N GLY A 156 -7.99 -12.64 -10.98
CA GLY A 156 -6.69 -12.52 -10.30
C GLY A 156 -5.50 -12.26 -11.24
N GLU A 157 -5.68 -12.29 -12.56
CA GLU A 157 -4.60 -12.06 -13.53
C GLU A 157 -4.56 -10.59 -13.99
N PRO A 158 -3.37 -9.95 -14.08
CA PRO A 158 -3.26 -8.55 -14.48
C PRO A 158 -3.77 -8.29 -15.90
N VAL A 159 -4.56 -7.23 -16.07
CA VAL A 159 -5.07 -6.76 -17.37
C VAL A 159 -4.24 -5.58 -17.88
N ASP A 160 -3.67 -5.71 -19.08
CA ASP A 160 -2.91 -4.65 -19.76
C ASP A 160 -3.15 -4.71 -21.29
N PRO A 161 -3.67 -3.64 -21.92
CA PRO A 161 -4.04 -2.36 -21.34
C PRO A 161 -5.35 -2.39 -20.53
N PRO A 162 -5.45 -1.67 -19.41
CA PRO A 162 -6.70 -1.54 -18.66
C PRO A 162 -7.73 -0.67 -19.40
N PRO A 163 -9.05 -0.84 -19.12
CA PRO A 163 -10.08 -0.03 -19.74
C PRO A 163 -9.97 1.44 -19.30
N PRO A 164 -10.13 2.43 -20.20
CA PRO A 164 -10.18 3.84 -19.77
C PRO A 164 -11.47 4.12 -18.99
N VAL A 165 -11.46 5.20 -18.20
CA VAL A 165 -12.67 5.72 -17.55
C VAL A 165 -13.68 6.15 -18.62
N TYR A 166 -13.22 6.89 -19.63
CA TYR A 166 -14.06 7.32 -20.75
C TYR A 166 -13.25 7.57 -22.02
N ARG A 167 -13.97 7.57 -23.14
CA ARG A 167 -13.50 8.02 -24.45
C ARG A 167 -14.51 9.04 -24.99
N ARG A 168 -14.10 10.29 -25.17
CA ARG A 168 -14.89 11.35 -25.81
C ARG A 168 -14.33 11.65 -27.18
N GLY A 169 -15.23 11.79 -28.15
CA GLY A 169 -14.89 12.00 -29.55
C GLY A 169 -15.74 11.12 -30.44
N ARG A 170 -16.57 11.72 -31.30
CA ARG A 170 -17.38 11.02 -32.32
C ARG A 170 -17.12 11.55 -33.73
N SER A 171 -16.09 12.36 -33.92
CA SER A 171 -15.84 13.08 -35.18
C SER A 171 -14.34 13.19 -35.42
N GLU A 172 -13.94 13.01 -36.67
CA GLU A 172 -12.57 13.13 -37.18
C GLU A 172 -11.87 14.47 -36.87
N ASN A 173 -12.60 15.46 -36.33
CA ASN A 173 -12.12 16.81 -36.01
C ASN A 173 -12.25 17.23 -34.53
N ALA A 174 -12.77 16.36 -33.64
CA ALA A 174 -12.68 16.60 -32.20
C ALA A 174 -11.39 15.95 -31.69
N GLU A 175 -10.63 16.64 -30.83
CA GLU A 175 -9.55 15.97 -30.09
C GLU A 175 -10.19 14.81 -29.30
N ASP A 176 -9.88 13.57 -29.66
CA ASP A 176 -10.33 12.39 -28.94
C ASP A 176 -9.79 12.45 -27.50
N ARG A 177 -10.62 12.93 -26.57
CA ARG A 177 -10.27 13.01 -25.16
C ARG A 177 -10.54 11.67 -24.52
N ARG A 178 -9.47 10.90 -24.35
CA ARG A 178 -9.47 9.66 -23.59
C ARG A 178 -8.92 9.92 -22.19
N CYS A 179 -9.68 9.59 -21.16
CA CYS A 179 -9.19 9.57 -19.79
C CYS A 179 -8.83 8.14 -19.39
N SER A 180 -7.55 7.91 -19.10
CA SER A 180 -7.02 6.60 -18.73
C SER A 180 -5.89 6.78 -17.71
N PRO A 181 -6.19 7.15 -16.45
CA PRO A 181 -5.19 7.55 -15.46
C PRO A 181 -4.46 6.38 -14.78
N TRP A 182 -4.46 5.21 -15.42
CA TRP A 182 -3.81 4.00 -14.95
C TRP A 182 -2.28 4.13 -14.92
N HIS A 183 -1.68 3.62 -13.85
CA HIS A 183 -0.24 3.55 -13.70
C HIS A 183 0.16 2.26 -12.99
N TYR A 184 1.41 1.87 -13.09
CA TYR A 184 1.98 0.76 -12.33
C TYR A 184 3.21 1.21 -11.56
N HIS A 185 3.51 0.52 -10.48
CA HIS A 185 4.73 0.76 -9.71
C HIS A 185 5.82 -0.20 -10.18
N ARG A 186 6.98 0.35 -10.49
CA ARG A 186 8.19 -0.40 -10.88
C ARG A 186 9.34 -0.27 -9.88
N GLY A 187 9.14 0.55 -8.85
CA GLY A 187 10.03 0.64 -7.69
C GLY A 187 9.95 -0.59 -6.81
N PHE A 188 11.05 -0.95 -6.17
CA PHE A 188 11.12 -2.07 -5.23
C PHE A 188 10.02 -2.02 -4.16
N PRO A 189 9.67 -0.87 -3.54
CA PRO A 189 8.61 -0.83 -2.52
C PRO A 189 7.25 -1.33 -3.04
N GLY A 190 6.76 -0.83 -4.17
CA GLY A 190 5.48 -1.27 -4.73
C GLY A 190 5.52 -2.71 -5.23
N ARG A 191 6.65 -3.15 -5.80
CA ARG A 191 6.82 -4.55 -6.25
C ARG A 191 6.84 -5.53 -5.07
N PHE A 192 7.50 -5.15 -3.98
CA PHE A 192 7.55 -5.92 -2.75
C PHE A 192 6.17 -5.98 -2.11
N ALA A 193 5.46 -4.85 -2.05
CA ALA A 193 4.08 -4.79 -1.60
C ALA A 193 3.20 -5.79 -2.34
N TRP A 194 3.28 -5.84 -3.68
CA TRP A 194 2.47 -6.77 -4.45
C TRP A 194 2.83 -8.23 -4.17
N LYS A 195 4.13 -8.55 -4.10
CA LYS A 195 4.58 -9.88 -3.67
C LYS A 195 4.02 -10.23 -2.29
N TYR A 196 4.06 -9.29 -1.34
CA TYR A 196 3.56 -9.48 0.02
C TYR A 196 2.08 -9.87 0.01
N TYR A 197 1.24 -9.11 -0.70
CA TYR A 197 -0.19 -9.44 -0.80
C TYR A 197 -0.41 -10.85 -1.35
N ARG A 198 0.25 -11.22 -2.46
CA ARG A 198 0.10 -12.56 -3.04
C ARG A 198 0.58 -13.67 -2.12
N GLN A 199 1.60 -13.40 -1.31
CA GLN A 199 2.16 -14.40 -0.40
C GLN A 199 1.28 -14.61 0.84
N VAL A 200 0.68 -13.53 1.35
CA VAL A 200 -0.01 -13.50 2.64
C VAL A 200 -1.51 -13.73 2.48
N TYR A 201 -2.11 -13.15 1.45
CA TYR A 201 -3.57 -13.13 1.27
C TYR A 201 -4.04 -13.99 0.10
N GLU A 202 -3.16 -14.39 -0.82
CA GLU A 202 -3.47 -15.39 -1.85
C GLU A 202 -2.86 -16.75 -1.51
N SER A 203 -3.47 -17.81 -2.03
CA SER A 203 -2.98 -19.18 -1.81
C SER A 203 -1.70 -19.49 -2.57
N ASP A 204 -1.26 -18.59 -3.45
CA ASP A 204 -0.06 -18.72 -4.29
C ASP A 204 1.24 -18.86 -3.48
N GLY A 205 1.25 -18.36 -2.23
CA GLY A 205 2.38 -18.48 -1.33
C GLY A 205 2.53 -19.85 -0.66
N ARG A 206 1.50 -20.71 -0.70
CA ARG A 206 1.55 -22.05 -0.08
C ARG A 206 2.33 -23.08 -0.92
N ASP A 207 2.45 -22.85 -2.23
CA ASP A 207 3.02 -23.82 -3.18
C ASP A 207 4.43 -23.47 -3.70
N GLY A 208 5.00 -22.29 -3.40
CA GLY A 208 6.37 -21.94 -3.82
C GLY A 208 6.82 -20.51 -3.55
N ASP A 209 8.10 -20.23 -3.81
CA ASP A 209 8.71 -18.90 -3.71
C ASP A 209 8.14 -17.96 -4.78
N ILE A 210 7.18 -17.11 -4.41
CA ILE A 210 6.66 -16.07 -5.30
C ILE A 210 7.81 -15.13 -5.67
N SER A 211 8.22 -15.15 -6.94
CA SER A 211 9.26 -14.26 -7.41
C SER A 211 8.80 -12.80 -7.37
N LEU A 212 9.72 -11.88 -7.05
CA LEU A 212 9.42 -10.44 -7.08
C LEU A 212 9.07 -10.02 -8.52
N PRO A 213 7.84 -9.54 -8.81
CA PRO A 213 7.40 -9.23 -10.16
C PRO A 213 8.19 -8.04 -10.74
N CYS A 214 8.18 -7.79 -12.05
CA CYS A 214 8.86 -6.62 -12.63
C CYS A 214 8.17 -5.28 -12.29
N ARG A 215 6.85 -5.31 -12.11
CA ARG A 215 5.98 -4.19 -11.72
C ARG A 215 4.72 -4.73 -11.04
N THR A 216 3.95 -3.87 -10.41
CA THR A 216 2.57 -4.18 -9.97
C THR A 216 1.63 -4.32 -11.19
N PRO A 217 0.41 -4.85 -11.01
CA PRO A 217 -0.69 -4.58 -11.93
C PRO A 217 -0.91 -3.08 -12.09
N CYS A 218 -1.65 -2.73 -13.15
CA CYS A 218 -2.12 -1.36 -13.35
C CYS A 218 -3.12 -1.01 -12.25
N MET A 219 -3.01 0.21 -11.73
CA MET A 219 -3.88 0.71 -10.66
C MET A 219 -4.30 2.15 -10.93
N MET A 220 -5.44 2.53 -10.37
CA MET A 220 -6.05 3.83 -10.54
C MET A 220 -6.77 4.25 -9.26
N HIS A 221 -6.30 5.33 -8.63
CA HIS A 221 -6.95 5.92 -7.46
C HIS A 221 -8.15 6.76 -7.89
N VAL A 222 -9.18 6.81 -7.04
CA VAL A 222 -10.32 7.71 -7.13
C VAL A 222 -10.59 8.28 -5.74
N TRP A 223 -10.26 9.56 -5.55
CA TRP A 223 -10.49 10.24 -4.28
C TRP A 223 -11.93 10.73 -4.14
N THR A 224 -12.58 10.41 -3.03
CA THR A 224 -13.94 10.89 -2.72
C THR A 224 -13.89 12.23 -1.98
N VAL A 225 -12.79 12.53 -1.30
CA VAL A 225 -12.48 13.84 -0.70
C VAL A 225 -11.76 14.78 -1.69
N PRO A 226 -11.77 16.11 -1.48
CA PRO A 226 -11.09 17.05 -2.37
C PRO A 226 -9.57 16.81 -2.46
N HIS A 227 -9.04 16.79 -3.67
CA HIS A 227 -7.60 16.61 -3.93
C HIS A 227 -7.05 17.72 -4.84
N PRO A 228 -5.95 18.43 -4.48
CA PRO A 228 -5.44 19.55 -5.28
C PRO A 228 -4.90 19.16 -6.66
N ALA A 229 -4.46 17.91 -6.83
CA ALA A 229 -4.02 17.35 -8.11
C ALA A 229 -5.12 16.58 -8.87
N GLY A 230 -6.38 16.72 -8.45
CA GLY A 230 -7.54 16.11 -9.09
C GLY A 230 -7.94 14.72 -8.57
N VAL A 231 -9.07 14.22 -9.05
CA VAL A 231 -9.75 13.01 -8.55
C VAL A 231 -8.87 11.75 -8.68
N TYR A 232 -8.05 11.69 -9.72
CA TYR A 232 -7.18 10.54 -10.03
C TYR A 232 -5.74 10.68 -9.55
N ALA A 233 -5.47 11.61 -8.64
CA ALA A 233 -4.11 11.82 -8.13
C ALA A 233 -3.52 10.56 -7.51
N HIS A 234 -2.22 10.35 -7.71
CA HIS A 234 -1.51 9.17 -7.20
C HIS A 234 -1.35 9.19 -5.67
N ASP A 235 -0.96 10.34 -5.10
CA ASP A 235 -0.80 10.49 -3.66
C ASP A 235 -2.12 10.86 -2.97
N ALA A 236 -2.21 10.59 -1.67
CA ALA A 236 -3.33 11.04 -0.85
C ALA A 236 -3.39 12.57 -0.73
N PRO A 237 -4.61 13.12 -0.53
CA PRO A 237 -4.77 14.54 -0.28
C PRO A 237 -4.04 14.94 1.00
N PRO A 238 -3.59 16.21 1.11
CA PRO A 238 -2.95 16.66 2.33
C PRO A 238 -3.96 16.62 3.50
N PRO A 239 -3.52 16.42 4.76
CA PRO A 239 -4.40 16.19 5.90
C PRO A 239 -5.53 17.22 6.04
N GLU A 240 -5.25 18.51 5.80
CA GLU A 240 -6.24 19.59 5.88
C GLU A 240 -7.37 19.49 4.82
N LYS A 241 -7.24 18.61 3.83
CA LYS A 241 -8.25 18.35 2.79
C LYS A 241 -9.03 17.05 2.98
N ARG A 242 -8.62 16.20 3.93
CA ARG A 242 -9.30 14.91 4.22
C ARG A 242 -10.61 15.09 4.99
N GLY A 243 -10.84 16.28 5.56
CA GLY A 243 -12.05 16.62 6.29
C GLY A 243 -11.97 16.25 7.78
N ASP A 244 -12.97 16.68 8.54
CA ASP A 244 -13.16 16.26 9.93
C ASP A 244 -13.97 14.96 9.96
N LEU A 245 -13.30 13.89 9.55
CA LEU A 245 -13.86 12.54 9.51
C LEU A 245 -13.67 11.83 10.86
N SER A 246 -13.70 12.56 11.97
CA SER A 246 -13.38 12.01 13.30
C SER A 246 -14.11 10.70 13.59
N ALA A 247 -13.34 9.66 13.96
CA ALA A 247 -13.88 8.37 14.35
C ALA A 247 -14.64 8.50 15.67
N THR A 248 -15.96 8.65 15.60
CA THR A 248 -16.81 8.43 16.77
C THR A 248 -16.94 6.94 17.09
N GLU A 249 -16.90 6.07 16.06
CA GLU A 249 -16.97 4.61 16.18
C GLU A 249 -16.19 3.95 15.02
N PRO A 250 -15.20 3.08 15.31
CA PRO A 250 -14.36 2.44 14.28
C PRO A 250 -15.03 1.23 13.61
N GLY A 251 -16.20 0.80 14.09
CA GLY A 251 -16.98 -0.33 13.55
C GLY A 251 -16.54 -1.70 14.04
N PHE A 252 -15.54 -1.79 14.91
CA PHE A 252 -15.09 -3.05 15.51
C PHE A 252 -14.69 -2.83 16.98
N GLU A 253 -14.59 -3.91 17.76
CA GLU A 253 -14.17 -3.85 19.16
C GLU A 253 -12.67 -3.54 19.26
N THR A 254 -12.33 -2.43 19.93
CA THR A 254 -10.94 -2.05 20.22
C THR A 254 -10.84 -1.38 21.58
N GLU A 255 -9.77 -1.64 22.30
CA GLU A 255 -9.47 -0.98 23.58
C GLU A 255 -8.79 0.38 23.39
N VAL A 256 -8.42 0.73 22.15
CA VAL A 256 -7.73 1.96 21.80
C VAL A 256 -8.74 3.02 21.38
N ASP A 257 -8.68 4.20 21.98
CA ASP A 257 -9.47 5.35 21.53
C ASP A 257 -8.97 5.81 20.14
N PRO A 258 -9.79 5.75 19.08
CA PRO A 258 -9.40 6.18 17.74
C PRO A 258 -9.00 7.66 17.65
N SER A 259 -9.45 8.50 18.59
CA SER A 259 -9.06 9.91 18.65
C SER A 259 -7.66 10.14 19.26
N GLU A 260 -7.12 9.15 19.96
CA GLU A 260 -5.82 9.22 20.64
C GLU A 260 -4.73 8.41 19.91
N ALA A 261 -5.10 7.63 18.89
CA ALA A 261 -4.18 6.74 18.18
C ALA A 261 -4.40 6.70 16.67
N THR A 262 -3.29 6.51 15.95
CA THR A 262 -3.32 6.23 14.52
C THR A 262 -3.57 4.74 14.26
N LEU A 263 -4.37 4.43 13.24
CA LEU A 263 -4.61 3.07 12.76
C LEU A 263 -3.29 2.38 12.41
N GLY A 264 -3.10 1.16 12.90
CA GLY A 264 -1.93 0.33 12.64
C GLY A 264 -2.14 -1.12 13.07
N TRP A 265 -1.15 -1.99 12.85
CA TRP A 265 -1.26 -3.41 13.23
C TRP A 265 -1.75 -3.62 14.67
N GLY A 266 -1.16 -2.91 15.64
CA GLY A 266 -1.53 -3.04 17.05
C GLY A 266 -2.87 -2.42 17.48
N THR A 267 -3.65 -1.85 16.54
CA THR A 267 -5.01 -1.36 16.81
C THR A 267 -6.09 -2.25 16.19
N LEU A 268 -5.70 -3.23 15.36
CA LEU A 268 -6.62 -4.12 14.67
C LEU A 268 -6.90 -5.39 15.49
N PRO A 269 -8.03 -6.06 15.23
CA PRO A 269 -8.30 -7.39 15.77
C PRO A 269 -7.25 -8.42 15.32
N ASP A 270 -6.89 -9.35 16.21
CA ASP A 270 -5.84 -10.36 15.97
C ASP A 270 -6.11 -11.23 14.73
N ASP A 271 -7.37 -11.52 14.41
CA ASP A 271 -7.78 -12.34 13.27
C ASP A 271 -7.71 -11.62 11.91
N VAL A 272 -7.52 -10.30 11.92
CA VAL A 272 -7.30 -9.48 10.73
C VAL A 272 -5.80 -9.30 10.45
N ILE A 273 -4.96 -9.41 11.47
CA ILE A 273 -3.51 -9.27 11.36
C ILE A 273 -2.95 -10.54 10.72
N PRO A 274 -2.15 -10.43 9.65
CA PRO A 274 -1.53 -11.60 9.04
C PRO A 274 -0.45 -12.21 9.93
N ASP A 275 -0.21 -13.52 9.77
CA ASP A 275 0.84 -14.27 10.50
C ASP A 275 2.24 -13.65 10.38
N TRP A 276 2.49 -12.91 9.30
CA TRP A 276 3.72 -12.16 9.07
C TRP A 276 3.41 -10.74 8.61
N THR A 277 3.86 -9.74 9.36
CA THR A 277 3.80 -8.35 8.92
C THR A 277 4.95 -8.04 7.94
N PRO A 278 4.89 -6.91 7.22
CA PRO A 278 6.00 -6.48 6.38
C PRO A 278 7.33 -6.36 7.13
N GLU A 279 7.31 -5.96 8.41
CA GLU A 279 8.49 -5.87 9.28
C GLU A 279 9.12 -7.26 9.52
N ASP A 280 8.29 -8.28 9.79
CA ASP A 280 8.76 -9.66 10.03
C ASP A 280 9.50 -10.22 8.81
N LEU A 281 8.99 -9.95 7.61
CA LEU A 281 9.57 -10.43 6.35
C LEU A 281 10.80 -9.63 5.90
N ALA A 282 10.88 -8.35 6.28
CA ALA A 282 12.05 -7.53 6.02
C ALA A 282 13.22 -7.86 6.96
N GLY A 283 12.95 -8.46 8.12
CA GLY A 283 13.95 -8.82 9.13
C GLY A 283 14.46 -7.62 9.93
N TRP A 284 13.58 -6.66 10.25
CA TRP A 284 13.89 -5.46 11.04
C TRP A 284 13.13 -5.45 12.36
#